data_AF-A0A9W4TXX6-F1
#
_entry.id   AF-A0A9W4TXX6-F1
#
_cell.length_a   1.000
_cell.length_b   1.000
_cell.length_c   1.000
_cell.angle_alpha   90.00
_cell.angle_beta   90.00
_cell.angle_gamma   90.00
#
_symmetry.space_group_name_H-M   'P 1'
#
loop_
_entity.id
_entity.type
_entity.pdbx_description
1 polymer ?
#
loop_
_entity_poly.entity_id
_entity_poly.type
_entity_poly.pdbx_seq_one_letter_code
_entity_poly.pdbx_strand_id
1 'polypeptide(L)'
;MIKSPKIIEDVRINNDIDVELKNITKEANIIDQKIDEPPIKGPPSTNRNINIFYIIMELIHNFLKSSFGNDKPVETTSILQLIIYYFNHLILLQLFFVIAIYKNIQFIYRKIYLKYLTLTSYPNKSPSVIRQDVVKLSKIPKVLSCLLDLKDDDDENGGKDGLINDICELTAWSISSSIERLIIYEYSGLLSQSYDSLIDLRKYIKKNLGLYFGTDAIPTFSIKIPQKNLIIYSNESKEVDIQIDLISRIDGKPTLVELTKTMSELALTKELALKDITIDLIDEELMELVGPEPDLLISFAPSLNLEDYPPWHIRLTEIYWEPDNKDVNYAVFIRALQQFSNCKINIGK
;
A
#
# COMPACT_ATOMS: atom_id res chain seq x y z
N MET A 1 -23.09 -16.35 26.50
CA MET A 1 -22.32 -16.31 25.23
C MET A 1 -23.13 -17.05 24.19
N ILE A 2 -23.92 -16.30 23.42
CA ILE A 2 -24.76 -16.83 22.34
C ILE A 2 -23.84 -16.89 21.14
N LYS A 3 -23.52 -18.11 20.68
CA LYS A 3 -22.76 -18.32 19.43
C LYS A 3 -23.60 -17.74 18.28
N SER A 4 -22.98 -16.92 17.45
CA SER A 4 -23.52 -16.50 16.15
C SER A 4 -23.90 -17.75 15.34
N PRO A 5 -24.99 -17.69 14.55
CA PRO A 5 -25.32 -18.79 13.66
C PRO A 5 -24.25 -18.82 12.56
N LYS A 6 -23.27 -19.71 12.69
CA LYS A 6 -22.45 -20.15 11.57
C LYS A 6 -23.40 -20.45 10.41
N ILE A 7 -23.15 -19.85 9.25
CA ILE A 7 -23.75 -20.29 8.01
C ILE A 7 -23.55 -21.81 7.95
N ILE A 8 -24.69 -22.48 7.90
CA ILE A 8 -24.91 -23.89 8.18
C ILE A 8 -23.80 -24.77 7.56
N GLU A 9 -23.10 -25.53 8.41
CA GLU A 9 -22.09 -26.51 8.00
C GLU A 9 -22.65 -27.52 6.95
N ASP A 10 -23.97 -27.72 6.88
CA ASP A 10 -24.62 -28.60 5.89
C ASP A 10 -24.59 -28.08 4.43
N VAL A 11 -24.36 -26.77 4.19
CA VAL A 11 -24.11 -26.30 2.81
C VAL A 11 -22.68 -26.66 2.36
N ARG A 12 -21.75 -26.82 3.30
CA ARG A 12 -20.37 -27.25 3.03
C ARG A 12 -20.26 -28.76 2.80
N ILE A 13 -21.15 -29.57 3.38
CA ILE A 13 -21.10 -31.05 3.28
C ILE A 13 -21.62 -31.59 1.93
N ASN A 14 -22.48 -30.85 1.22
CA ASN A 14 -22.98 -31.30 -0.10
C ASN A 14 -21.99 -31.08 -1.27
N ASN A 15 -20.80 -30.52 -1.00
CA ASN A 15 -19.69 -30.45 -1.94
C ASN A 15 -18.58 -31.44 -1.54
N ASP A 16 -18.96 -32.69 -1.25
CA ASP A 16 -18.06 -33.82 -1.01
C ASP A 16 -17.39 -34.29 -2.33
N ILE A 17 -16.66 -33.36 -2.96
CA ILE A 17 -15.57 -33.69 -3.85
C ILE A 17 -14.35 -33.63 -2.95
N ASP A 18 -13.70 -34.76 -2.70
CA ASP A 18 -12.42 -34.88 -2.00
C ASP A 18 -11.51 -33.68 -2.30
N VAL A 19 -11.47 -32.70 -1.39
CA VAL A 19 -10.52 -31.57 -1.49
C VAL A 19 -9.20 -32.04 -0.90
N GLU A 20 -8.56 -32.99 -1.58
CA GLU A 20 -7.13 -33.18 -1.44
C GLU A 20 -6.46 -31.91 -1.99
N LEU A 21 -5.71 -31.22 -1.13
CA LEU A 21 -4.93 -30.04 -1.47
C LEU A 21 -3.93 -30.40 -2.58
N LYS A 22 -4.28 -30.02 -3.82
CA LYS A 22 -3.49 -30.36 -5.00
C LYS A 22 -2.16 -29.61 -4.98
N ASN A 23 -1.05 -30.32 -4.80
CA ASN A 23 0.30 -29.76 -4.97
C ASN A 23 0.63 -29.73 -6.47
N ILE A 24 0.30 -28.63 -7.13
CA ILE A 24 0.31 -28.51 -8.60
C ILE A 24 1.61 -27.98 -9.20
N THR A 25 2.74 -28.20 -8.55
CA THR A 25 4.08 -27.81 -9.02
C THR A 25 4.38 -28.26 -10.47
N LYS A 26 3.65 -29.24 -11.03
CA LYS A 26 3.82 -29.75 -12.40
C LYS A 26 2.80 -29.25 -13.43
N GLU A 27 1.65 -28.70 -13.03
CA GLU A 27 0.59 -28.25 -13.97
C GLU A 27 0.76 -26.78 -14.40
N ALA A 28 1.63 -26.03 -13.72
CA ALA A 28 1.92 -24.62 -14.03
C ALA A 28 2.48 -24.38 -15.45
N ASN A 29 3.14 -25.39 -16.05
CA ASN A 29 3.79 -25.23 -17.37
C ASN A 29 2.83 -25.19 -18.57
N ILE A 30 1.52 -25.39 -18.38
CA ILE A 30 0.56 -25.58 -19.50
C ILE A 30 -0.35 -24.35 -19.71
N ILE A 31 -0.51 -23.47 -18.71
CA ILE A 31 -1.50 -22.38 -18.75
C ILE A 31 -0.96 -21.08 -19.39
N ASP A 32 0.36 -20.96 -19.58
CA ASP A 32 1.03 -19.74 -20.09
C ASP A 32 0.83 -19.40 -21.58
N GLN A 33 -0.18 -19.96 -22.25
CA GLN A 33 -0.47 -19.56 -23.63
C GLN A 33 -1.70 -18.63 -23.72
N LYS A 34 -1.36 -17.34 -23.79
CA LYS A 34 -2.10 -16.19 -24.36
C LYS A 34 -3.29 -15.63 -23.57
N ILE A 35 -3.02 -14.55 -22.84
CA ILE A 35 -3.87 -13.35 -22.82
C ILE A 35 -2.93 -12.13 -22.76
N ASP A 36 -2.92 -11.28 -23.81
CA ASP A 36 -2.25 -9.97 -23.77
C ASP A 36 -3.07 -9.04 -22.86
N GLU A 37 -2.66 -8.91 -21.60
CA GLU A 37 -3.29 -7.97 -20.66
C GLU A 37 -2.86 -6.52 -20.96
N PRO A 38 -3.77 -5.53 -20.84
CA PRO A 38 -3.46 -4.12 -21.08
C PRO A 38 -2.42 -3.60 -20.07
N PRO A 39 -1.67 -2.53 -20.40
CA PRO A 39 -0.65 -2.00 -19.51
C PRO A 39 -1.27 -1.63 -18.17
N ILE A 40 -0.68 -2.19 -17.12
CA ILE A 40 -1.06 -1.98 -15.73
C ILE A 40 -0.87 -0.50 -15.42
N LYS A 41 -1.99 0.24 -15.32
CA LYS A 41 -1.94 1.65 -14.96
C LYS A 41 -1.73 1.77 -13.46
N GLY A 42 -0.64 2.43 -13.08
CA GLY A 42 -0.42 2.85 -11.70
C GLY A 42 -1.61 3.66 -11.14
N PRO A 43 -1.68 3.79 -9.82
CA PRO A 43 -2.72 4.55 -9.15
C PRO A 43 -2.80 5.98 -9.73
N PRO A 44 -3.98 6.63 -9.74
CA PRO A 44 -4.13 7.99 -10.26
C PRO A 44 -3.22 9.04 -9.57
N SER A 45 -2.58 8.67 -8.45
CA SER A 45 -1.56 9.42 -7.71
C SER A 45 -0.18 9.48 -8.36
N THR A 46 0.24 8.45 -9.13
CA THR A 46 1.63 8.35 -9.65
C THR A 46 2.00 9.57 -10.51
N ASN A 47 1.00 10.15 -11.18
CA ASN A 47 1.15 11.35 -12.02
C ASN A 47 1.08 12.69 -11.25
N ARG A 48 1.08 12.71 -9.91
CA ARG A 48 0.99 13.95 -9.12
C ARG A 48 2.34 14.52 -8.68
N ASN A 49 3.43 14.20 -9.37
CA ASN A 49 4.53 15.16 -9.48
C ASN A 49 4.13 16.23 -10.50
N ILE A 50 3.03 16.96 -10.26
CA ILE A 50 2.76 18.14 -11.07
C ILE A 50 3.85 19.11 -10.67
N ASN A 51 4.88 19.20 -11.50
CA ASN A 51 5.97 20.12 -11.31
C ASN A 51 5.32 21.49 -11.20
N ILE A 52 5.39 22.10 -10.02
CA ILE A 52 4.82 23.43 -9.75
C ILE A 52 5.31 24.42 -10.81
N PHE A 53 6.52 24.21 -11.35
CA PHE A 53 7.04 24.93 -12.50
C PHE A 53 6.18 24.78 -13.76
N TYR A 54 5.70 23.59 -14.09
CA TYR A 54 4.81 23.35 -15.24
C TYR A 54 3.47 24.06 -15.06
N ILE A 55 2.83 23.96 -13.87
CA ILE A 55 1.60 24.72 -13.57
C ILE A 55 1.86 26.22 -13.70
N ILE A 56 2.97 26.72 -13.16
CA ILE A 56 3.34 28.14 -13.25
C ILE A 56 3.58 28.55 -14.70
N MET A 57 4.30 27.74 -15.50
CA MET A 57 4.55 28.02 -16.91
C MET A 57 3.28 27.97 -17.74
N GLU A 58 2.35 27.05 -17.44
CA GLU A 58 1.05 26.96 -18.07
C GLU A 58 0.17 28.17 -17.71
N LEU A 59 0.18 28.60 -16.44
CA LEU A 59 -0.49 29.82 -15.98
C LEU A 59 0.11 31.07 -16.64
N ILE A 60 1.44 31.17 -16.73
CA ILE A 60 2.14 32.28 -17.41
C ILE A 60 1.83 32.25 -18.92
N HIS A 61 1.81 31.08 -19.54
CA HIS A 61 1.50 30.91 -20.95
C HIS A 61 0.05 31.30 -21.24
N ASN A 62 -0.90 30.86 -20.40
CA ASN A 62 -2.30 31.24 -20.50
C ASN A 62 -2.51 32.74 -20.24
N PHE A 63 -1.74 33.33 -19.32
CA PHE A 63 -1.73 34.78 -19.09
C PHE A 63 -1.26 35.54 -20.34
N LEU A 64 -0.12 35.16 -20.91
CA LEU A 64 0.42 35.76 -22.14
C LEU A 64 -0.54 35.55 -23.32
N LYS A 65 -1.14 34.38 -23.45
CA LYS A 65 -2.13 34.07 -24.49
C LYS A 65 -3.42 34.87 -24.31
N SER A 66 -3.87 35.13 -23.08
CA SER A 66 -5.03 36.00 -22.82
C SER A 66 -4.71 37.48 -23.05
N SER A 67 -3.45 37.88 -22.84
CA SER A 67 -2.99 39.27 -23.02
C SER A 67 -2.61 39.61 -24.47
N PHE A 68 -2.26 38.60 -25.30
CA PHE A 68 -1.81 38.78 -26.69
C PHE A 68 -2.66 38.01 -27.73
N GLY A 69 -3.66 37.24 -27.30
CA GLY A 69 -4.56 36.49 -28.18
C GLY A 69 -5.62 37.41 -28.79
N ASN A 70 -5.59 37.52 -30.11
CA ASN A 70 -6.56 38.25 -30.91
C ASN A 70 -7.95 37.60 -30.86
N ASP A 71 -8.72 37.83 -29.80
CA ASP A 71 -10.17 37.61 -29.81
C ASP A 71 -10.91 38.94 -29.60
N LYS A 72 -12.02 39.05 -30.34
CA LYS A 72 -12.80 40.25 -30.73
C LYS A 72 -13.14 41.24 -29.61
N PRO A 73 -13.39 42.53 -29.93
CA PRO A 73 -13.48 43.59 -28.93
C PRO A 73 -14.73 43.40 -28.07
N VAL A 74 -14.51 43.11 -26.79
CA VAL A 74 -15.58 43.11 -25.79
C VAL A 74 -15.94 44.57 -25.51
N GLU A 75 -17.25 44.84 -25.62
CA GLU A 75 -17.90 46.12 -25.36
C GLU A 75 -17.33 46.84 -24.14
N THR A 76 -17.01 48.12 -24.33
CA THR A 76 -16.45 49.10 -23.37
C THR A 76 -16.38 48.64 -21.91
N THR A 77 -15.42 47.77 -21.58
CA THR A 77 -15.03 47.55 -20.19
C THR A 77 -14.39 48.85 -19.73
N SER A 78 -14.99 49.50 -18.75
CA SER A 78 -14.46 50.74 -18.19
C SER A 78 -12.98 50.55 -17.86
N ILE A 79 -12.12 51.50 -18.22
CA ILE A 79 -10.66 51.44 -18.00
C ILE A 79 -10.34 51.09 -16.53
N LEU A 80 -11.20 51.51 -15.60
CA LEU A 80 -11.13 51.14 -14.19
C LEU A 80 -11.30 49.64 -13.93
N GLN A 81 -12.24 48.97 -14.61
CA GLN A 81 -12.43 47.52 -14.49
C GLN A 81 -11.20 46.76 -15.02
N LEU A 82 -10.60 47.25 -16.11
CA LEU A 82 -9.37 46.69 -16.66
C LEU A 82 -8.20 46.84 -15.67
N ILE A 83 -8.04 48.03 -15.07
CA ILE A 83 -7.00 48.29 -14.06
C ILE A 83 -7.20 47.43 -12.81
N ILE A 84 -8.43 47.33 -12.30
CA ILE A 84 -8.77 46.49 -11.15
C ILE A 84 -8.50 45.00 -11.44
N TYR A 85 -8.85 44.54 -12.65
CA TYR A 85 -8.56 43.18 -13.10
C TYR A 85 -7.06 42.87 -13.07
N TYR A 86 -6.22 43.70 -13.71
CA TYR A 86 -4.78 43.50 -13.73
C TYR A 86 -4.14 43.63 -12.34
N PHE A 87 -4.64 44.55 -11.50
CA PHE A 87 -4.17 44.72 -10.13
C PHE A 87 -4.45 43.49 -9.26
N ASN A 88 -5.68 42.98 -9.28
CA ASN A 88 -6.05 41.76 -8.57
C ASN A 88 -5.27 40.53 -9.08
N HIS A 89 -5.07 40.45 -10.40
CA HIS A 89 -4.27 39.38 -10.99
C HIS A 89 -2.79 39.46 -10.59
N LEU A 90 -2.22 40.67 -10.50
CA LEU A 90 -0.85 40.89 -10.02
C LEU A 90 -0.69 40.46 -8.55
N ILE A 91 -1.65 40.81 -7.69
CA ILE A 91 -1.66 40.35 -6.28
C ILE A 91 -1.71 38.82 -6.22
N LEU A 92 -2.59 38.20 -6.99
CA LEU A 92 -2.73 36.74 -7.03
C LEU A 92 -1.44 36.07 -7.52
N LEU A 93 -0.81 36.62 -8.55
CA LEU A 93 0.47 36.13 -9.07
C LEU A 93 1.58 36.24 -8.01
N GLN A 94 1.66 37.36 -7.30
CA GLN A 94 2.63 37.55 -6.22
C GLN A 94 2.39 36.55 -5.07
N LEU A 95 1.13 36.32 -4.70
CA LEU A 95 0.76 35.33 -3.68
C LEU A 95 1.21 33.92 -4.11
N PHE A 96 0.89 33.48 -5.33
CA PHE A 96 1.30 32.17 -5.84
C PHE A 96 2.83 32.05 -5.93
N PHE A 97 3.53 33.11 -6.31
CA PHE A 97 4.99 33.13 -6.36
C PHE A 97 5.61 32.92 -4.98
N VAL A 98 5.11 33.61 -3.95
CA VAL A 98 5.58 33.43 -2.56
C VAL A 98 5.29 32.02 -2.06
N ILE A 99 4.09 31.50 -2.32
CA ILE A 99 3.72 30.11 -1.96
C ILE A 99 4.64 29.11 -2.68
N ALA A 100 4.94 29.32 -3.96
CA ALA A 100 5.81 28.44 -4.74
C ALA A 100 7.24 28.42 -4.20
N ILE A 101 7.81 29.59 -3.86
CA ILE A 101 9.12 29.68 -3.22
C ILE A 101 9.13 28.91 -1.89
N TYR A 102 8.14 29.18 -1.03
CA TYR A 102 8.02 28.51 0.26
C TYR A 102 7.92 26.98 0.11
N LYS A 103 7.07 26.50 -0.80
CA LYS A 103 6.90 25.07 -1.07
C LYS A 103 8.16 24.43 -1.64
N ASN A 104 8.90 25.14 -2.50
CA ASN A 104 10.15 24.64 -3.05
C ASN A 104 11.24 24.52 -1.97
N ILE A 105 11.40 25.53 -1.11
CA ILE A 105 12.32 25.48 0.04
C ILE A 105 11.94 24.33 0.97
N GLN A 106 10.65 24.18 1.29
CA GLN A 106 10.15 23.08 2.11
C GLN A 106 10.46 21.71 1.50
N PHE A 107 10.26 21.55 0.19
CA PHE A 107 10.58 20.33 -0.54
C PHE A 107 12.07 20.00 -0.51
N ILE A 108 12.94 20.98 -0.79
CA ILE A 108 14.40 20.81 -0.74
C ILE A 108 14.84 20.42 0.67
N TYR A 109 14.36 21.13 1.69
CA TYR A 109 14.67 20.83 3.09
C TYR A 109 14.30 19.39 3.45
N ARG A 110 13.08 18.95 3.12
CA ARG A 110 12.62 17.59 3.40
C ARG A 110 13.44 16.53 2.67
N LYS A 111 13.77 16.76 1.40
CA LYS A 111 14.61 15.85 0.62
C LYS A 111 16.01 15.70 1.22
N ILE A 112 16.62 16.80 1.65
CA ILE A 112 17.93 16.78 2.34
C ILE A 112 17.82 16.06 3.69
N TYR A 113 16.79 16.37 4.47
CA TYR A 113 16.54 15.75 5.78
C TYR A 113 16.34 14.23 5.65
N LEU A 114 15.52 13.79 4.70
CA LEU A 114 15.31 12.37 4.39
C LEU A 114 16.62 11.69 3.99
N LYS A 115 17.41 12.30 3.10
CA LYS A 115 18.70 11.74 2.69
C LYS A 115 19.66 11.62 3.87
N TYR A 116 19.69 12.61 4.75
CA TYR A 116 20.47 12.58 5.98
C TYR A 116 20.03 11.43 6.90
N LEU A 117 18.72 11.25 7.10
CA LEU A 117 18.17 10.15 7.89
C LEU A 117 18.52 8.78 7.30
N THR A 118 18.38 8.60 5.99
CA THR A 118 18.72 7.34 5.31
C THR A 118 20.19 6.98 5.44
N LEU A 119 21.08 7.99 5.44
CA LEU A 119 22.53 7.77 5.61
C LEU A 119 22.91 7.46 7.06
N THR A 120 22.24 8.07 8.03
CA THR A 120 22.53 7.89 9.46
C THR A 120 21.93 6.61 10.03
N SER A 121 20.72 6.26 9.59
CA SER A 121 19.93 5.13 10.09
C SER A 121 19.99 3.95 9.12
N TYR A 122 21.19 3.57 8.67
CA TYR A 122 21.33 2.42 7.77
C TYR A 122 21.73 1.17 8.59
N PRO A 123 20.90 0.11 8.64
CA PRO A 123 21.13 -1.04 9.51
C PRO A 123 22.27 -1.96 9.03
N ASN A 124 22.93 -1.66 7.89
CA ASN A 124 24.01 -2.45 7.29
C ASN A 124 23.67 -3.94 7.14
N LYS A 125 22.40 -4.25 6.82
CA LYS A 125 21.86 -5.61 6.76
C LYS A 125 22.12 -6.47 8.00
N SER A 126 22.23 -5.85 9.18
CA SER A 126 22.46 -6.54 10.44
C SER A 126 21.16 -6.62 11.27
N PRO A 127 20.63 -7.82 11.55
CA PRO A 127 19.43 -7.98 12.37
C PRO A 127 19.66 -7.52 13.81
N SER A 128 20.90 -7.62 14.32
CA SER A 128 21.25 -7.19 15.67
C SER A 128 21.10 -5.68 15.85
N VAL A 129 21.46 -4.88 14.84
CA VAL A 129 21.30 -3.42 14.87
C VAL A 129 19.82 -3.06 14.95
N ILE A 130 19.00 -3.69 14.10
CA ILE A 130 17.55 -3.46 14.08
C ILE A 130 16.91 -3.85 15.42
N ARG A 131 17.28 -5.00 15.98
CA ARG A 131 16.80 -5.43 17.30
C ARG A 131 17.15 -4.42 18.40
N GLN A 132 18.37 -3.88 18.40
CA GLN A 132 18.77 -2.89 19.40
C GLN A 132 17.94 -1.61 19.34
N ASP A 133 17.47 -1.21 18.16
CA ASP A 133 16.60 -0.04 18.02
C ASP A 133 15.16 -0.33 18.44
N VAL A 134 14.67 -1.52 18.15
CA VAL A 134 13.30 -1.95 18.50
C VAL A 134 13.14 -2.26 19.98
N VAL A 135 14.16 -2.83 20.64
CA VAL A 135 14.11 -3.16 22.09
C VAL A 135 13.90 -1.92 22.97
N LYS A 136 14.23 -0.72 22.48
CA LYS A 136 14.00 0.55 23.17
C LYS A 136 12.53 0.99 23.17
N LEU A 137 11.70 0.37 22.32
CA LEU A 137 10.29 0.74 22.13
C LEU A 137 9.42 0.06 23.21
N SER A 138 8.42 0.79 23.70
CA SER A 138 7.51 0.27 24.73
C SER A 138 6.50 -0.74 24.19
N LYS A 139 6.16 -0.66 22.91
CA LYS A 139 5.26 -1.58 22.22
C LYS A 139 5.57 -1.60 20.71
N ILE A 140 5.22 -2.70 20.06
CA ILE A 140 5.36 -2.93 18.62
C ILE A 140 4.02 -3.41 18.04
N PRO A 141 3.75 -3.15 16.75
CA PRO A 141 2.57 -3.70 16.09
C PRO A 141 2.73 -5.21 15.91
N LYS A 142 1.64 -5.98 16.06
CA LYS A 142 1.60 -7.40 15.73
C LYS A 142 1.43 -7.61 14.23
N VAL A 143 0.55 -6.80 13.62
CA VAL A 143 0.30 -6.79 12.18
C VAL A 143 0.74 -5.45 11.61
N LEU A 144 1.77 -5.48 10.77
CA LEU A 144 2.27 -4.32 10.05
C LEU A 144 1.77 -4.34 8.62
N SER A 145 1.22 -3.22 8.14
CA SER A 145 0.90 -3.03 6.72
C SER A 145 1.84 -2.00 6.10
N CYS A 146 2.28 -2.24 4.87
CA CYS A 146 3.11 -1.33 4.09
C CYS A 146 2.44 -1.07 2.74
N LEU A 147 2.17 0.21 2.46
CA LEU A 147 1.66 0.68 1.19
C LEU A 147 2.84 1.11 0.31
N LEU A 148 2.98 0.42 -0.82
CA LEU A 148 4.06 0.59 -1.78
C LEU A 148 3.51 1.04 -3.13
N ASP A 149 4.18 2.03 -3.73
CA ASP A 149 3.89 2.50 -5.09
C ASP A 149 4.77 1.74 -6.08
N LEU A 150 4.19 1.28 -7.19
CA LEU A 150 4.97 0.77 -8.31
C LEU A 150 5.66 1.94 -9.01
N LYS A 151 7.00 1.97 -8.94
CA LYS A 151 7.83 2.96 -9.64
C LYS A 151 7.97 2.62 -11.11
N ASP A 152 8.14 3.64 -11.93
CA ASP A 152 8.39 3.49 -13.37
C ASP A 152 9.67 2.66 -13.60
N ASP A 153 9.71 1.86 -14.66
CA ASP A 153 10.86 1.00 -14.98
C ASP A 153 12.17 1.79 -15.23
N ASP A 154 12.03 3.08 -15.59
CA ASP A 154 13.16 3.99 -15.84
C ASP A 154 13.77 4.57 -14.54
N ASP A 155 13.07 4.46 -13.39
CA ASP A 155 13.53 4.97 -12.10
C ASP A 155 14.55 4.02 -11.43
N GLU A 156 15.39 4.56 -10.54
CA GLU A 156 16.28 3.74 -9.70
C GLU A 156 15.46 2.82 -8.78
N ASN A 157 15.75 1.50 -8.84
CA ASN A 157 14.91 0.46 -8.22
C ASN A 157 13.44 0.55 -8.70
N GLY A 158 13.26 0.82 -9.99
CA GLY A 158 11.99 0.81 -10.68
C GLY A 158 11.44 -0.59 -10.96
N GLY A 159 10.19 -0.64 -11.39
CA GLY A 159 9.58 -1.85 -11.94
C GLY A 159 9.37 -2.99 -10.95
N LYS A 160 9.17 -4.19 -11.51
CA LYS A 160 8.91 -5.42 -10.76
C LYS A 160 10.06 -5.76 -9.80
N ASP A 161 11.30 -5.66 -10.25
CA ASP A 161 12.48 -6.06 -9.47
C ASP A 161 12.72 -5.11 -8.28
N GLY A 162 12.47 -3.82 -8.48
CA GLY A 162 12.50 -2.82 -7.41
C GLY A 162 11.49 -3.11 -6.31
N LEU A 163 10.24 -3.39 -6.69
CA LEU A 163 9.18 -3.76 -5.75
C LEU A 163 9.53 -5.04 -4.98
N ILE A 164 10.06 -6.06 -5.66
CA ILE A 164 10.53 -7.30 -5.01
C ILE A 164 11.62 -6.99 -3.98
N ASN A 165 12.59 -6.15 -4.34
CA ASN A 165 13.67 -5.76 -3.43
C ASN A 165 13.14 -5.03 -2.18
N ASP A 166 12.21 -4.09 -2.37
CA ASP A 166 11.58 -3.35 -1.29
C ASP A 166 10.82 -4.28 -0.32
N ILE A 167 10.07 -5.26 -0.84
CA ILE A 167 9.41 -6.29 -0.02
C ILE A 167 10.44 -7.14 0.73
N CYS A 168 11.57 -7.49 0.10
CA CYS A 168 12.62 -8.28 0.74
C CYS A 168 13.25 -7.54 1.92
N GLU A 169 13.52 -6.24 1.78
CA GLU A 169 14.06 -5.41 2.87
C GLU A 169 13.04 -5.24 4.00
N LEU A 170 11.77 -4.94 3.68
CA LEU A 170 10.70 -4.84 4.67
C LEU A 170 10.47 -6.14 5.44
N THR A 171 10.56 -7.28 4.76
CA THR A 171 10.46 -8.60 5.38
C THR A 171 11.59 -8.81 6.37
N ALA A 172 12.84 -8.52 5.97
CA ALA A 172 14.00 -8.66 6.84
C ALA A 172 13.91 -7.73 8.06
N TRP A 173 13.46 -6.49 7.88
CA TRP A 173 13.26 -5.53 8.98
C TRP A 173 12.14 -5.97 9.91
N SER A 174 11.03 -6.50 9.38
CA SER A 174 9.88 -6.97 10.15
C SER A 174 10.25 -8.17 11.03
N ILE A 175 10.92 -9.19 10.47
CA ILE A 175 11.42 -10.34 11.25
C ILE A 175 12.40 -9.88 12.32
N SER A 176 13.32 -8.98 11.95
CA SER A 176 14.30 -8.44 12.91
C SER A 176 13.64 -7.63 14.03
N SER A 177 12.48 -7.04 13.76
CA SER A 177 11.67 -6.26 14.72
C SER A 177 10.67 -7.11 15.50
N SER A 178 10.69 -8.44 15.34
CA SER A 178 9.73 -9.37 15.96
C SER A 178 8.27 -9.12 15.58
N ILE A 179 8.04 -8.73 14.32
CA ILE A 179 6.70 -8.59 13.74
C ILE A 179 6.36 -9.90 13.02
N GLU A 180 5.26 -10.54 13.43
CA GLU A 180 4.86 -11.87 12.95
C GLU A 180 4.08 -11.83 11.62
N ARG A 181 3.44 -10.71 11.30
CA ARG A 181 2.64 -10.58 10.08
C ARG A 181 2.88 -9.24 9.38
N LEU A 182 3.23 -9.34 8.10
CA LEU A 182 3.50 -8.22 7.20
C LEU A 182 2.50 -8.24 6.04
N ILE A 183 1.69 -7.20 5.92
CA ILE A 183 0.77 -6.99 4.80
C ILE A 183 1.47 -6.04 3.83
N ILE A 184 1.63 -6.47 2.57
CA ILE A 184 2.12 -5.61 1.49
C ILE A 184 0.94 -5.27 0.61
N TYR A 185 0.66 -3.97 0.51
CA TYR A 185 -0.31 -3.43 -0.43
C TYR A 185 0.39 -2.73 -1.58
N GLU A 186 0.07 -3.16 -2.79
CA GLU A 186 0.42 -2.47 -4.03
C GLU A 186 -0.84 -2.38 -4.91
N TYR A 187 -1.11 -1.19 -5.44
CA TYR A 187 -2.40 -0.87 -6.06
C TYR A 187 -2.80 -1.83 -7.19
N SER A 188 -1.86 -2.18 -8.07
CA SER A 188 -2.15 -2.98 -9.26
C SER A 188 -2.19 -4.48 -9.03
N GLY A 189 -1.50 -4.96 -7.99
CA GLY A 189 -1.36 -6.38 -7.72
C GLY A 189 -0.40 -7.09 -8.68
N LEU A 190 0.60 -6.42 -9.25
CA LEU A 190 1.51 -6.96 -10.28
C LEU A 190 2.12 -8.32 -9.88
N LEU A 191 2.59 -8.42 -8.63
CA LEU A 191 3.20 -9.65 -8.11
C LEU A 191 2.20 -10.76 -7.85
N SER A 192 0.93 -10.42 -7.65
CA SER A 192 -0.13 -11.38 -7.37
C SER A 192 -0.68 -12.04 -8.64
N GLN A 193 -0.49 -11.42 -9.82
CA GLN A 193 -1.07 -11.87 -11.10
C GLN A 193 -0.38 -13.12 -11.65
N SER A 194 0.95 -13.10 -11.78
CA SER A 194 1.74 -14.19 -12.37
C SER A 194 2.36 -15.10 -11.30
N TYR A 195 2.30 -16.41 -11.53
CA TYR A 195 2.92 -17.40 -10.65
C TYR A 195 4.46 -17.32 -10.67
N ASP A 196 5.06 -16.99 -11.82
CA ASP A 196 6.50 -16.81 -11.95
C ASP A 196 7.01 -15.67 -11.06
N SER A 197 6.28 -14.56 -11.02
CA SER A 197 6.58 -13.44 -10.12
C SER A 197 6.60 -13.83 -8.64
N LEU A 198 5.76 -14.78 -8.24
CA LEU A 198 5.72 -15.27 -6.86
C LEU A 198 6.88 -16.22 -6.55
N ILE A 199 7.27 -17.05 -7.51
CA ILE A 199 8.47 -17.90 -7.38
C ILE A 199 9.73 -17.03 -7.26
N ASP A 200 9.84 -16.01 -8.11
CA ASP A 200 10.92 -15.02 -8.05
C ASP A 200 10.94 -14.36 -6.67
N LEU A 201 9.82 -13.81 -6.22
CA LEU A 201 9.69 -13.17 -4.91
C LEU A 201 10.14 -14.09 -3.77
N ARG A 202 9.66 -15.34 -3.74
CA ARG A 202 10.07 -16.34 -2.73
C ARG A 202 11.59 -16.55 -2.75
N LYS A 203 12.19 -16.70 -3.93
CA LYS A 203 13.64 -16.90 -4.08
C LYS A 203 14.43 -15.68 -3.59
N TYR A 204 13.97 -14.48 -3.93
CA TYR A 204 14.62 -13.23 -3.52
C TYR A 204 14.50 -12.98 -2.01
N ILE A 205 13.33 -13.24 -1.40
CA ILE A 205 13.16 -13.14 0.06
C ILE A 205 14.11 -14.11 0.75
N LYS A 206 14.14 -15.38 0.35
CA LYS A 206 15.04 -16.38 0.94
C LYS A 206 16.51 -15.97 0.83
N LYS A 207 16.92 -15.43 -0.32
CA LYS A 207 18.27 -14.89 -0.54
C LYS A 207 18.56 -13.70 0.38
N ASN A 208 17.65 -12.73 0.49
CA ASN A 208 17.87 -11.54 1.31
C ASN A 208 17.91 -11.89 2.80
N LEU A 209 17.03 -12.79 3.26
CA LEU A 209 17.08 -13.30 4.63
C LEU A 209 18.40 -14.01 4.93
N GLY A 210 18.96 -14.78 3.97
CA GLY A 210 20.30 -15.36 4.10
C GLY A 210 21.41 -14.30 4.22
N LEU A 211 21.25 -13.11 3.63
CA LEU A 211 22.21 -12.01 3.79
C LEU A 211 22.14 -11.37 5.18
N TYR A 212 20.94 -11.30 5.77
CA TYR A 212 20.74 -10.72 7.11
C TYR A 212 21.13 -11.69 8.23
N PHE A 213 20.65 -12.94 8.16
CA PHE A 213 20.73 -13.92 9.24
C PHE A 213 21.85 -14.96 9.05
N GLY A 214 22.52 -14.95 7.90
CA GLY A 214 23.53 -15.94 7.52
C GLY A 214 22.92 -17.22 6.94
N THR A 215 23.77 -18.21 6.67
CA THR A 215 23.37 -19.48 6.04
C THR A 215 22.80 -20.51 7.00
N ASP A 216 23.11 -20.39 8.29
CA ASP A 216 22.93 -21.48 9.25
C ASP A 216 21.55 -21.46 9.92
N ALA A 217 20.91 -20.29 9.99
CA ALA A 217 19.60 -20.10 10.62
C ALA A 217 18.73 -19.09 9.85
N ILE A 218 18.38 -19.44 8.60
CA ILE A 218 17.50 -18.61 7.77
C ILE A 218 16.07 -18.69 8.32
N PRO A 219 15.44 -17.56 8.66
CA PRO A 219 14.04 -17.53 9.10
C PRO A 219 13.07 -18.10 8.06
N THR A 220 12.04 -18.77 8.53
CA THR A 220 10.96 -19.30 7.69
C THR A 220 9.88 -18.25 7.47
N PHE A 221 9.28 -18.26 6.28
CA PHE A 221 8.21 -17.33 5.95
C PHE A 221 7.15 -18.00 5.09
N SER A 222 5.94 -17.45 5.07
CA SER A 222 4.89 -17.79 4.10
C SER A 222 4.44 -16.55 3.33
N ILE A 223 4.00 -16.74 2.10
CA ILE A 223 3.38 -15.72 1.25
C ILE A 223 1.94 -16.14 1.00
N LYS A 224 0.97 -15.36 1.48
CA LYS A 224 -0.46 -15.58 1.26
C LYS A 224 -1.01 -14.56 0.26
N ILE A 225 -1.86 -15.03 -0.66
CA ILE A 225 -2.64 -14.19 -1.57
C ILE A 225 -4.12 -14.49 -1.31
N PRO A 226 -4.85 -13.59 -0.65
CA PRO A 226 -6.22 -13.86 -0.22
C PRO A 226 -7.18 -14.19 -1.37
N GLN A 227 -7.24 -13.37 -2.43
CA GLN A 227 -8.12 -13.60 -3.59
C GLN A 227 -7.95 -14.95 -4.29
N LYS A 228 -6.72 -15.48 -4.29
CA LYS A 228 -6.41 -16.77 -4.94
C LYS A 228 -6.48 -17.95 -3.99
N ASN A 229 -6.75 -17.70 -2.70
CA ASN A 229 -6.62 -18.67 -1.61
C ASN A 229 -5.31 -19.47 -1.68
N LEU A 230 -4.22 -18.77 -2.02
CA LEU A 230 -2.91 -19.38 -2.27
C LEU A 230 -1.96 -19.07 -1.13
N ILE A 231 -1.27 -20.08 -0.61
CA ILE A 231 -0.21 -19.92 0.39
C ILE A 231 1.04 -20.65 -0.08
N ILE A 232 2.14 -19.92 -0.18
CA ILE A 232 3.45 -20.43 -0.56
C ILE A 232 4.37 -20.38 0.65
N TYR A 233 4.91 -21.52 1.06
CA TYR A 233 5.83 -21.61 2.19
C TYR A 233 7.29 -21.58 1.74
N SER A 234 8.18 -21.02 2.57
CA SER A 234 9.63 -21.04 2.34
C SER A 234 10.19 -22.47 2.38
N ASN A 235 9.78 -23.25 3.38
CA ASN A 235 10.11 -24.66 3.60
C ASN A 235 8.82 -25.50 3.71
N GLU A 236 8.94 -26.82 3.86
CA GLU A 236 7.77 -27.72 3.95
C GLU A 236 6.99 -27.62 5.29
N SER A 237 7.51 -26.88 6.28
CA SER A 237 6.85 -26.65 7.57
C SER A 237 5.74 -25.60 7.47
N LYS A 238 4.62 -25.86 8.16
CA LYS A 238 3.51 -24.90 8.27
C LYS A 238 3.76 -23.79 9.29
N GLU A 239 4.62 -24.03 10.27
CA GLU A 239 5.06 -23.00 11.22
C GLU A 239 6.10 -22.10 10.56
N VAL A 240 5.86 -20.79 10.62
CA VAL A 240 6.68 -19.75 9.99
C VAL A 240 7.00 -18.64 10.98
N ASP A 241 8.18 -18.04 10.85
CA ASP A 241 8.59 -16.88 11.67
C ASP A 241 7.86 -15.59 11.25
N ILE A 242 7.46 -15.50 9.98
CA ILE A 242 6.64 -14.38 9.47
C ILE A 242 5.67 -14.83 8.38
N GLN A 243 4.46 -14.29 8.39
CA GLN A 243 3.49 -14.41 7.31
C GLN A 243 3.44 -13.10 6.52
N ILE A 244 3.58 -13.19 5.20
CA ILE A 244 3.54 -12.06 4.26
C ILE A 244 2.24 -12.16 3.47
N ASP A 245 1.33 -11.20 3.65
CA ASP A 245 0.08 -11.14 2.91
C ASP A 245 0.22 -10.13 1.76
N LEU A 246 0.04 -10.58 0.51
CA LEU A 246 0.03 -9.70 -0.65
C LEU A 246 -1.41 -9.34 -1.00
N ILE A 247 -1.74 -8.06 -0.86
CA ILE A 247 -3.07 -7.52 -1.16
C ILE A 247 -2.96 -6.39 -2.19
N SER A 248 -4.08 -6.13 -2.86
CA SER A 248 -4.19 -5.15 -3.93
C SER A 248 -5.50 -4.36 -3.83
N ARG A 249 -5.75 -3.46 -4.79
CA ARG A 249 -7.02 -2.74 -4.90
C ARG A 249 -8.25 -3.67 -4.91
N ILE A 250 -8.10 -4.87 -5.46
CA ILE A 250 -9.21 -5.83 -5.60
C ILE A 250 -9.76 -6.21 -4.22
N ASP A 251 -8.87 -6.38 -3.24
CA ASP A 251 -9.18 -6.75 -1.85
C ASP A 251 -9.91 -5.65 -1.05
N GLY A 252 -10.08 -4.46 -1.62
CA GLY A 252 -10.72 -3.33 -0.95
C GLY A 252 -12.22 -3.21 -1.25
N LYS A 253 -12.60 -2.07 -1.84
CA LYS A 253 -13.99 -1.79 -2.22
C LYS A 253 -14.62 -2.87 -3.12
N PRO A 254 -13.91 -3.45 -4.12
CA PRO A 254 -14.49 -4.49 -4.98
C PRO A 254 -14.92 -5.73 -4.17
N THR A 255 -14.09 -6.26 -3.28
CA THR A 255 -14.46 -7.39 -2.40
C THR A 255 -15.65 -7.07 -1.52
N LEU A 256 -15.76 -5.85 -0.97
CA LEU A 256 -16.93 -5.46 -0.19
C LEU A 256 -18.24 -5.48 -1.02
N VAL A 257 -18.16 -5.01 -2.27
CA VAL A 257 -19.29 -5.04 -3.21
C VAL A 257 -19.66 -6.48 -3.57
N GLU A 258 -18.67 -7.34 -3.78
CA GLU A 258 -18.88 -8.77 -4.06
C GLU A 258 -19.53 -9.47 -2.88
N LEU A 259 -19.00 -9.30 -1.67
CA LEU A 259 -19.59 -9.84 -0.44
C LEU A 259 -21.05 -9.39 -0.28
N THR A 260 -21.35 -8.11 -0.55
CA THR A 260 -22.72 -7.59 -0.47
C THR A 260 -23.64 -8.25 -1.49
N LYS A 261 -23.17 -8.52 -2.71
CA LYS A 261 -23.94 -9.25 -3.73
C LYS A 261 -24.24 -10.66 -3.27
N THR A 262 -23.23 -11.40 -2.81
CA THR A 262 -23.39 -12.77 -2.30
C THR A 262 -24.35 -12.81 -1.12
N MET A 263 -24.23 -11.92 -0.14
CA MET A 263 -25.16 -11.84 0.99
C MET A 263 -26.59 -11.50 0.53
N SER A 264 -26.76 -10.64 -0.47
CA SER A 264 -28.07 -10.30 -1.03
C SER A 264 -28.72 -11.47 -1.75
N GLU A 265 -27.93 -12.25 -2.50
CA GLU A 265 -28.38 -13.47 -3.17
C GLU A 265 -28.81 -14.54 -2.16
N LEU A 266 -28.01 -14.78 -1.12
CA LEU A 266 -28.35 -15.70 -0.03
C LEU A 266 -29.60 -15.26 0.75
N ALA A 267 -29.79 -13.96 0.92
CA ALA A 267 -31.01 -13.42 1.53
C ALA A 267 -32.25 -13.64 0.64
N LEU A 268 -32.08 -13.54 -0.69
CA LEU A 268 -33.15 -13.78 -1.67
C LEU A 268 -33.54 -15.27 -1.74
N THR A 269 -32.56 -16.18 -1.68
CA THR A 269 -32.82 -17.64 -1.63
C THR A 269 -33.32 -18.11 -0.25
N LYS A 270 -33.36 -17.21 0.75
CA LYS A 270 -33.73 -17.46 2.16
C LYS A 270 -32.75 -18.38 2.90
N GLU A 271 -31.52 -18.49 2.41
CA GLU A 271 -30.41 -19.17 3.09
C GLU A 271 -29.81 -18.30 4.19
N LEU A 272 -29.96 -16.97 4.09
CA LEU A 272 -29.53 -15.99 5.09
C LEU A 272 -30.71 -15.13 5.54
N ALA A 273 -30.97 -15.04 6.85
CA ALA A 273 -32.01 -14.15 7.35
C ALA A 273 -31.48 -12.70 7.45
N LEU A 274 -32.32 -11.71 7.14
CA LEU A 274 -31.94 -10.29 7.17
C LEU A 274 -31.42 -9.82 8.53
N LYS A 275 -31.90 -10.43 9.62
CA LYS A 275 -31.46 -10.15 10.99
C LYS A 275 -30.05 -10.65 11.30
N ASP A 276 -29.55 -11.61 10.52
CA ASP A 276 -28.24 -12.23 10.71
C ASP A 276 -27.14 -11.43 9.99
N ILE A 277 -27.52 -10.51 9.09
CA ILE A 277 -26.63 -9.52 8.46
C ILE A 277 -26.24 -8.48 9.52
N THR A 278 -25.22 -8.80 10.29
CA THR A 278 -24.68 -7.97 11.38
C THR A 278 -23.28 -7.47 11.01
N ILE A 279 -22.81 -6.43 11.73
CA ILE A 279 -21.44 -5.93 11.56
C ILE A 279 -20.42 -7.03 11.85
N ASP A 280 -20.69 -7.86 12.85
CA ASP A 280 -19.81 -8.97 13.25
C ASP A 280 -19.71 -10.02 12.14
N LEU A 281 -20.82 -10.37 11.47
CA LEU A 281 -20.80 -11.28 10.32
C LEU A 281 -19.95 -10.70 9.17
N ILE A 282 -20.13 -9.41 8.86
CA ILE A 282 -19.36 -8.76 7.80
C ILE A 282 -17.86 -8.72 8.16
N ASP A 283 -17.54 -8.47 9.44
CA ASP A 283 -16.16 -8.47 9.95
C ASP A 283 -15.52 -9.86 9.81
N GLU A 284 -16.23 -10.92 10.22
CA GLU A 284 -15.78 -12.31 10.09
C GLU A 284 -15.52 -12.70 8.62
N GLU A 285 -16.48 -12.43 7.73
CA GLU A 285 -16.35 -12.76 6.30
C GLU A 285 -15.21 -11.98 5.63
N LEU A 286 -15.05 -10.68 5.94
CA LEU A 286 -13.95 -9.88 5.38
C LEU A 286 -12.58 -10.31 5.93
N MET A 287 -12.49 -10.68 7.21
CA MET A 287 -11.27 -11.23 7.79
C MET A 287 -10.85 -12.55 7.14
N GLU A 288 -11.81 -13.40 6.75
CA GLU A 288 -11.54 -14.62 5.99
C GLU A 288 -11.08 -14.31 4.55
N LEU A 289 -11.77 -13.39 3.88
CA LEU A 289 -11.54 -13.06 2.46
C LEU A 289 -10.26 -12.25 2.21
N VAL A 290 -9.91 -11.31 3.09
CA VAL A 290 -8.80 -10.35 2.88
C VAL A 290 -7.69 -10.56 3.89
N GLY A 291 -8.02 -10.84 5.15
CA GLY A 291 -7.05 -11.05 6.22
C GLY A 291 -7.25 -10.15 7.43
N PRO A 292 -6.30 -10.10 8.37
CA PRO A 292 -6.46 -9.37 9.61
C PRO A 292 -6.34 -7.85 9.42
N GLU A 293 -6.88 -7.10 10.38
CA GLU A 293 -6.70 -5.65 10.48
C GLU A 293 -5.26 -5.32 10.91
N PRO A 294 -4.56 -4.41 10.20
CA PRO A 294 -3.23 -3.96 10.62
C PRO A 294 -3.28 -3.05 11.84
N ASP A 295 -2.30 -3.16 12.73
CA ASP A 295 -2.12 -2.23 13.86
C ASP A 295 -1.49 -0.91 13.41
N LEU A 296 -0.53 -1.01 12.48
CA LEU A 296 0.20 0.10 11.90
C LEU A 296 0.24 -0.05 10.37
N LEU A 297 -0.10 1.03 9.65
CA LEU A 297 0.08 1.15 8.21
C LEU A 297 1.15 2.20 7.92
N ILE A 298 2.22 1.80 7.21
CA ILE A 298 3.28 2.69 6.76
C ILE A 298 3.08 2.97 5.27
N SER A 299 2.86 4.23 4.91
CA SER A 299 2.85 4.68 3.53
C SER A 299 4.24 5.17 3.13
N PHE A 300 4.84 4.52 2.14
CA PHE A 300 6.13 4.93 1.56
C PHE A 300 5.98 5.90 0.38
N ALA A 301 4.76 6.41 0.16
CA ALA A 301 4.43 7.35 -0.90
C ALA A 301 4.73 8.82 -0.51
N PRO A 302 5.01 9.71 -1.49
CA PRO A 302 5.39 11.10 -1.21
C PRO A 302 4.25 11.95 -0.64
N SER A 303 3.02 11.50 -0.84
CA SER A 303 1.82 12.12 -0.30
C SER A 303 0.95 11.05 0.34
N LEU A 304 0.25 11.39 1.42
CA LEU A 304 -0.73 10.49 2.02
C LEU A 304 -1.90 10.29 1.06
N ASN A 305 -1.87 9.17 0.36
CA ASN A 305 -2.98 8.61 -0.38
C ASN A 305 -3.04 7.13 -0.05
N LEU A 306 -4.21 6.64 0.34
CA LEU A 306 -4.41 5.22 0.67
C LEU A 306 -4.76 4.39 -0.56
N GLU A 307 -4.95 5.01 -1.73
CA GLU A 307 -5.05 4.31 -3.02
C GLU A 307 -6.10 3.18 -3.05
N ASP A 308 -7.27 3.39 -2.46
CA ASP A 308 -8.33 2.37 -2.31
C ASP A 308 -7.94 1.15 -1.44
N TYR A 309 -6.95 1.29 -0.54
CA TYR A 309 -6.65 0.30 0.51
C TYR A 309 -7.95 -0.15 1.22
N PRO A 310 -8.08 -1.45 1.58
CA PRO A 310 -9.30 -1.99 2.19
C PRO A 310 -9.85 -1.13 3.34
N PRO A 311 -10.96 -0.39 3.12
CA PRO A 311 -11.39 0.65 4.05
C PRO A 311 -11.94 0.08 5.37
N TRP A 312 -12.48 -1.14 5.35
CA TRP A 312 -12.97 -1.82 6.54
C TRP A 312 -11.83 -2.12 7.53
N HIS A 313 -10.70 -2.60 7.01
CA HIS A 313 -9.58 -3.09 7.81
C HIS A 313 -8.77 -1.99 8.52
N ILE A 314 -8.92 -0.72 8.11
CA ILE A 314 -8.13 0.40 8.65
C ILE A 314 -8.86 1.22 9.71
N ARG A 315 -9.98 0.70 10.25
CA ARG A 315 -10.84 1.43 11.21
C ARG A 315 -10.11 1.90 12.47
N LEU A 316 -9.14 1.13 12.96
CA LEU A 316 -8.37 1.39 14.19
C LEU A 316 -6.86 1.41 13.94
N THR A 317 -6.44 1.36 12.68
CA THR A 317 -5.04 1.31 12.28
C THR A 317 -4.39 2.67 12.44
N GLU A 318 -3.23 2.72 13.08
CA GLU A 318 -2.39 3.92 13.09
C GLU A 318 -1.73 4.07 11.71
N ILE A 319 -1.79 5.27 11.12
CA ILE A 319 -1.23 5.52 9.79
C ILE A 319 -0.03 6.44 9.91
N TYR A 320 1.13 5.96 9.44
CA TYR A 320 2.37 6.73 9.37
C TYR A 320 2.76 6.97 7.92
N TRP A 321 3.15 8.21 7.60
CA TRP A 321 3.77 8.56 6.32
C TRP A 321 4.79 9.67 6.53
N GLU A 322 5.81 9.70 5.68
CA GLU A 322 6.78 10.77 5.67
C GLU A 322 6.62 11.59 4.38
N PRO A 323 6.30 12.89 4.46
CA PRO A 323 6.08 13.70 3.26
C PRO A 323 7.31 13.74 2.35
N ASP A 324 7.07 13.69 1.04
CA ASP A 324 8.08 13.74 -0.02
C ASP A 324 9.02 12.50 -0.05
N ASN A 325 8.75 11.46 0.73
CA ASN A 325 9.42 10.16 0.65
C ASN A 325 8.93 9.35 -0.55
N LYS A 326 9.84 8.79 -1.35
CA LYS A 326 9.48 7.91 -2.48
C LYS A 326 10.06 6.51 -2.36
N ASP A 327 10.94 6.29 -1.40
CA ASP A 327 11.75 5.09 -1.29
C ASP A 327 11.42 4.34 -0.01
N VAL A 328 11.46 3.01 -0.10
CA VAL A 328 11.46 2.16 1.08
C VAL A 328 12.82 2.28 1.76
N ASN A 329 12.82 2.90 2.94
CA ASN A 329 14.04 3.09 3.71
C ASN A 329 13.81 2.76 5.19
N TYR A 330 14.87 2.27 5.83
CA TYR A 330 14.82 1.84 7.22
C TYR A 330 14.53 3.01 8.17
N ALA A 331 14.98 4.23 7.83
CA ALA A 331 14.77 5.41 8.66
C ALA A 331 13.27 5.74 8.84
N VAL A 332 12.48 5.65 7.77
CA VAL A 332 11.02 5.81 7.81
C VAL A 332 10.39 4.64 8.58
N PHE A 333 10.84 3.40 8.33
CA PHE A 333 10.36 2.22 9.04
C PHE A 333 10.51 2.33 10.56
N ILE A 334 11.72 2.62 11.06
CA ILE A 334 11.97 2.69 12.51
C ILE A 334 11.26 3.88 13.16
N ARG A 335 11.13 5.01 12.45
CA ARG A 335 10.37 6.17 12.94
C ARG A 335 8.88 5.88 13.03
N ALA A 336 8.32 5.12 12.10
CA ALA A 336 6.94 4.66 12.17
C ALA A 336 6.71 3.80 13.42
N LEU A 337 7.63 2.87 13.71
CA LEU A 337 7.57 2.06 14.93
C LEU A 337 7.72 2.90 16.20
N GLN A 338 8.61 3.90 16.20
CA GLN A 338 8.75 4.85 17.31
C GLN A 338 7.48 5.66 17.55
N GLN A 339 6.85 6.14 16.49
CA GLN A 339 5.58 6.86 16.58
C GLN A 339 4.50 5.94 17.14
N PHE A 340 4.36 4.74 16.58
CA PHE A 340 3.40 3.74 17.06
C PHE A 340 3.60 3.41 18.53
N SER A 341 4.86 3.20 18.96
CA SER A 341 5.24 2.92 20.36
C SER A 341 4.67 3.96 21.33
N ASN A 342 4.64 5.23 20.91
CA ASN A 342 4.15 6.35 21.74
C ASN A 342 2.64 6.60 21.61
N CYS A 343 1.97 5.99 20.63
CA CYS A 343 0.52 6.19 20.43
C CYS A 343 -0.29 5.61 21.60
N LYS A 344 -1.37 6.30 21.98
CA LYS A 344 -2.33 5.81 22.96
C LYS A 344 -3.69 5.62 22.29
N ILE A 345 -4.09 4.36 22.12
CA ILE A 345 -5.37 4.01 21.48
C ILE A 345 -6.46 4.09 22.56
N ASN A 346 -7.21 5.19 22.56
CA ASN A 346 -8.35 5.39 23.45
C ASN A 346 -9.63 5.02 22.69
N ILE A 347 -9.94 3.71 22.63
CA ILE A 347 -11.14 3.20 21.95
C ILE A 347 -12.38 3.66 22.72
N GLY A 348 -12.86 4.87 22.43
CA GLY A 348 -14.07 5.46 23.01
C GLY A 348 -14.01 5.77 24.51
N LYS A 349 -12.82 6.00 25.08
CA LYS A 349 -12.61 6.32 26.51
C LYS A 349 -11.98 7.67 26.73
#